data_AF-A0A2T6DGE3-F1
#
_entry.id   AF-A0A2T6DGE3-F1
#
_cell.length_a   1.000
_cell.length_b   1.000
_cell.length_c   1.000
_cell.angle_alpha   90.00
_cell.angle_beta   90.00
_cell.angle_gamma   90.00
#
_symmetry.space_group_name_H-M   'P 1'
#
loop_
_entity.id
_entity.type
_entity.pdbx_description
1 polymer ?
#
loop_
_entity_poly.entity_id
_entity_poly.type
_entity_poly.pdbx_seq_one_letter_code
_entity_poly.pdbx_strand_id
1 'polypeptide(L)'
;MATLVTWSIYPLTNLYNRSALTEFVAAMLFTIAFASLLLFAWHLHRNQFSLYDFVVAGLFSTLAAAAHSLTALAGGFFFAFTVVGIFFMLPRARYVWFVLVNTLLAILVLSPWIYAVLLFRSRMPITDPVANARNFRYVGWPYDAFTNFLTRTSPFPIEFRALMDGTKIPTPHQDAQILMPLLVLVAFLYVFRSRISWQGLRAHVTSLPVFFPVTSENRFLQVLMYLFLLLFSAFFIICIYPVASVVFGGLFDIMQFSYRMITYVNLSLIAMAFALLAWFHANGGLDERRTQILTYVMVGCLSVSGVSLYEKLVHAEAMIYARYLQGVADPGNEEYLARIDYISNPGQLPRTYYAQYTYLITDHVQPMPENIDSLTAVTAQVALDPSSFDKTLPLQVRLDKPSFVITNIAPFPWNQLLINGNPVNPKELYAAPYDNYATYTAFVYGLQLPAGEYTLAYRFEPNSKWVFLQGVSWLVLLAWAGVYLWVVVRKCRVGHPLFAAPPPRLGRG
;
A
#
# COMPACT_ATOMS: atom_id res chain seq x y z
N MET A 1 -15.78 3.19 -13.13
CA MET A 1 -15.35 4.56 -13.50
C MET A 1 -15.11 5.45 -12.28
N ALA A 2 -16.08 5.69 -11.39
CA ALA A 2 -15.81 6.38 -10.11
C ALA A 2 -14.70 5.67 -9.31
N THR A 3 -14.77 4.35 -9.12
CA THR A 3 -13.69 3.57 -8.48
C THR A 3 -12.35 3.59 -9.22
N LEU A 4 -12.27 4.08 -10.47
CA LEU A 4 -11.02 4.19 -11.23
C LEU A 4 -10.41 5.59 -11.12
N VAL A 5 -11.24 6.64 -11.13
CA VAL A 5 -10.83 8.06 -11.08
C VAL A 5 -10.64 8.54 -9.65
N THR A 6 -11.44 8.00 -8.73
CA THR A 6 -11.59 8.47 -7.35
C THR A 6 -10.52 7.72 -6.49
N TRP A 7 -10.07 6.53 -6.88
CA TRP A 7 -9.10 5.74 -6.10
C TRP A 7 -7.62 6.02 -6.41
N SER A 8 -7.34 6.81 -7.44
CA SER A 8 -6.01 6.89 -8.03
C SER A 8 -5.07 7.89 -7.36
N ILE A 9 -5.55 8.88 -6.59
CA ILE A 9 -4.67 9.98 -6.14
C ILE A 9 -3.52 9.48 -5.25
N TYR A 10 -3.83 8.79 -4.15
CA TYR A 10 -2.79 8.28 -3.26
C TYR A 10 -1.94 7.15 -3.87
N PRO A 11 -2.52 6.15 -4.57
CA PRO A 11 -1.74 5.17 -5.31
C PRO A 11 -0.84 5.80 -6.40
N LEU A 12 -1.29 6.84 -7.11
CA LEU A 12 -0.47 7.59 -8.07
C LEU A 12 0.65 8.37 -7.36
N THR A 13 0.39 8.93 -6.17
CA THR A 13 1.45 9.48 -5.31
C THR A 13 2.51 8.41 -5.02
N ASN A 14 2.08 7.21 -4.64
CA ASN A 14 2.99 6.10 -4.40
C ASN A 14 3.80 5.73 -5.65
N LEU A 15 3.17 5.68 -6.83
CA LEU A 15 3.85 5.32 -8.07
C LEU A 15 4.85 6.40 -8.54
N TYR A 16 4.40 7.65 -8.68
CA TYR A 16 5.16 8.70 -9.36
C TYR A 16 5.99 9.57 -8.43
N ASN A 17 5.52 9.85 -7.21
CA ASN A 17 6.24 10.69 -6.25
C ASN A 17 7.15 9.86 -5.34
N ARG A 18 6.73 8.64 -4.98
CA ARG A 18 7.44 7.80 -4.00
C ARG A 18 8.18 6.61 -4.61
N SER A 19 7.89 6.26 -5.87
CA SER A 19 8.38 5.02 -6.50
C SER A 19 8.08 3.75 -5.68
N ALA A 20 7.00 3.76 -4.89
CA ALA A 20 6.52 2.67 -4.06
C ALA A 20 5.57 1.76 -4.85
N LEU A 21 6.09 1.14 -5.91
CA LEU A 21 5.32 0.28 -6.83
C LEU A 21 4.62 -0.87 -6.09
N THR A 22 5.29 -1.48 -5.12
CA THR A 22 4.74 -2.58 -4.30
C THR A 22 3.52 -2.13 -3.49
N GLU A 23 3.56 -0.93 -2.90
CA GLU A 23 2.44 -0.34 -2.16
C GLU A 23 1.25 -0.03 -3.08
N PHE A 24 1.52 0.49 -4.28
CA PHE A 24 0.51 0.72 -5.33
C PHE A 24 -0.21 -0.58 -5.73
N VAL A 25 0.57 -1.61 -6.11
CA VAL A 25 0.05 -2.91 -6.51
C VAL A 25 -0.75 -3.56 -5.38
N ALA A 26 -0.21 -3.55 -4.16
CA ALA A 26 -0.90 -4.12 -3.00
C ALA A 26 -2.23 -3.42 -2.72
N ALA A 27 -2.29 -2.09 -2.79
CA ALA A 27 -3.53 -1.34 -2.60
C ALA A 27 -4.60 -1.75 -3.63
N MET A 28 -4.24 -1.85 -4.92
CA MET A 28 -5.16 -2.28 -5.98
C MET A 28 -5.67 -3.72 -5.78
N LEU A 29 -4.77 -4.66 -5.50
CA LEU A 29 -5.11 -6.05 -5.23
C LEU A 29 -6.04 -6.14 -4.01
N PHE A 30 -5.77 -5.35 -2.97
CA PHE A 30 -6.60 -5.31 -1.78
C PHE A 30 -7.99 -4.73 -2.07
N THR A 31 -8.14 -3.71 -2.93
CA THR A 31 -9.47 -3.22 -3.35
C THR A 31 -10.30 -4.31 -3.99
N ILE A 32 -9.69 -5.06 -4.93
CA ILE A 32 -10.35 -6.13 -5.66
C ILE A 32 -10.81 -7.20 -4.67
N ALA A 33 -9.91 -7.59 -3.76
CA ALA A 33 -10.18 -8.56 -2.73
C ALA A 33 -11.34 -8.12 -1.81
N PHE A 34 -11.29 -6.87 -1.35
CA PHE A 34 -12.28 -6.32 -0.43
C PHE A 34 -13.65 -6.09 -1.08
N ALA A 35 -13.69 -5.57 -2.31
CA ALA A 35 -14.95 -5.44 -3.07
C ALA A 35 -15.60 -6.82 -3.29
N SER A 36 -14.80 -7.83 -3.61
CA SER A 36 -15.28 -9.21 -3.75
C SER A 36 -15.76 -9.77 -2.42
N LEU A 37 -15.10 -9.45 -1.30
CA LEU A 37 -15.56 -9.84 0.03
C LEU A 37 -16.93 -9.22 0.37
N LEU A 38 -17.15 -7.95 0.06
CA LEU A 38 -18.44 -7.27 0.25
C LEU A 38 -19.55 -7.91 -0.60
N LEU A 39 -19.26 -8.24 -1.86
CA LEU A 39 -20.18 -8.95 -2.75
C LEU A 39 -20.46 -10.37 -2.26
N PHE A 40 -19.44 -11.09 -1.79
CA PHE A 40 -19.60 -12.41 -1.20
C PHE A 40 -20.52 -12.35 0.02
N ALA A 41 -20.30 -11.38 0.91
CA ALA A 41 -21.14 -11.16 2.08
C ALA A 41 -22.60 -10.87 1.71
N TRP A 42 -22.81 -10.04 0.68
CA TRP A 42 -24.13 -9.73 0.15
C TRP A 42 -24.84 -10.93 -0.48
N HIS A 43 -24.14 -11.72 -1.30
CA HIS A 43 -24.67 -12.97 -1.86
C HIS A 43 -25.06 -13.95 -0.75
N LEU A 44 -24.19 -14.14 0.25
CA LEU A 44 -24.48 -15.00 1.39
C LEU A 44 -25.70 -14.52 2.18
N HIS A 45 -25.87 -13.21 2.36
CA HIS A 45 -27.05 -12.64 3.00
C HIS A 45 -28.35 -13.01 2.27
N ARG A 46 -28.29 -13.18 0.95
CA ARG A 46 -29.40 -13.63 0.11
C ARG A 46 -29.44 -15.15 -0.08
N ASN A 47 -28.74 -15.92 0.76
CA ASN A 47 -28.59 -17.37 0.67
C ASN A 47 -27.94 -17.89 -0.62
N GLN A 48 -27.23 -17.03 -1.36
CA GLN A 48 -26.50 -17.36 -2.58
C GLN A 48 -25.02 -17.56 -2.27
N PHE A 49 -24.37 -18.51 -2.94
CA PHE A 49 -22.93 -18.72 -2.83
C PHE A 49 -22.24 -18.38 -4.14
N SER A 50 -21.31 -17.44 -4.09
CA SER A 50 -20.49 -17.06 -5.24
C SER A 50 -19.07 -17.58 -5.07
N LEU A 51 -18.76 -18.68 -5.78
CA LEU A 51 -17.40 -19.24 -5.81
C LEU A 51 -16.39 -18.23 -6.40
N TYR A 52 -16.84 -17.37 -7.31
CA TYR A 52 -16.01 -16.29 -7.86
C TYR A 52 -15.57 -15.33 -6.76
N ASP A 53 -16.52 -14.78 -6.01
CA ASP A 53 -16.19 -13.79 -4.97
C ASP A 53 -15.36 -14.43 -3.84
N PHE A 54 -15.64 -15.70 -3.52
CA PHE A 54 -14.85 -16.51 -2.58
C PHE A 54 -13.37 -16.57 -2.98
N VAL A 55 -13.09 -16.98 -4.23
CA VAL A 55 -11.72 -17.19 -4.71
C VAL A 55 -10.99 -15.87 -4.90
N VAL A 56 -11.67 -14.86 -5.45
CA VAL A 56 -11.08 -13.53 -5.68
C VAL A 56 -10.75 -12.84 -4.36
N ALA A 57 -11.64 -12.89 -3.37
CA ALA A 57 -11.39 -12.26 -2.07
C ALA A 57 -10.14 -12.84 -1.38
N GLY A 58 -9.95 -14.15 -1.39
CA GLY A 58 -8.77 -14.78 -0.76
C GLY A 58 -7.48 -14.65 -1.58
N LEU A 59 -7.53 -14.91 -2.89
CA LEU A 59 -6.33 -14.88 -3.73
C LEU A 59 -5.73 -13.48 -3.78
N PHE A 60 -6.56 -12.47 -4.05
CA PHE A 60 -6.08 -11.09 -4.22
C PHE A 60 -5.66 -10.45 -2.88
N SER A 61 -6.27 -10.84 -1.75
CA SER A 61 -5.78 -10.38 -0.44
C SER A 61 -4.43 -11.01 -0.09
N THR A 62 -4.22 -12.28 -0.45
CA THR A 62 -2.93 -12.96 -0.30
C THR A 62 -1.86 -12.32 -1.18
N LEU A 63 -2.18 -12.03 -2.44
CA LEU A 63 -1.28 -11.31 -3.34
C LEU A 63 -0.98 -9.89 -2.86
N ALA A 64 -1.96 -9.19 -2.27
CA ALA A 64 -1.73 -7.88 -1.66
C ALA A 64 -0.75 -7.98 -0.49
N ALA A 65 -0.87 -9.01 0.35
CA ALA A 65 0.04 -9.26 1.46
C ALA A 65 1.46 -9.64 1.00
N ALA A 66 1.57 -10.40 -0.09
CA ALA A 66 2.85 -10.75 -0.70
C ALA A 66 3.52 -9.53 -1.35
N ALA A 67 2.74 -8.63 -1.97
CA ALA A 67 3.25 -7.41 -2.59
C ALA A 67 3.69 -6.37 -1.55
N HIS A 68 2.88 -6.12 -0.52
CA HIS A 68 3.19 -5.16 0.53
C HIS A 68 2.49 -5.50 1.85
N SER A 69 3.21 -6.21 2.73
CA SER A 69 2.66 -6.78 3.97
C SER A 69 2.09 -5.73 4.94
N LEU A 70 2.69 -4.55 5.05
CA LEU A 70 2.16 -3.45 5.88
C LEU A 70 0.79 -2.97 5.38
N THR A 71 0.61 -2.91 4.06
CA THR A 71 -0.68 -2.50 3.47
C THR A 71 -1.76 -3.54 3.74
N ALA A 72 -1.41 -4.81 3.58
CA ALA A 72 -2.33 -5.90 3.87
C ALA A 72 -2.64 -6.05 5.36
N LEU A 73 -1.69 -5.75 6.26
CA LEU A 73 -1.90 -5.82 7.71
C LEU A 73 -3.02 -4.89 8.16
N ALA A 74 -2.94 -3.60 7.82
CA ALA A 74 -4.00 -2.65 8.15
C ALA A 74 -5.27 -2.89 7.29
N GLY A 75 -5.13 -3.43 6.07
CA GLY A 75 -6.26 -3.98 5.31
C GLY A 75 -6.96 -5.14 6.04
N GLY A 76 -6.24 -5.94 6.83
CA GLY A 76 -6.75 -7.08 7.59
C GLY A 76 -7.94 -6.72 8.50
N PHE A 77 -8.01 -5.49 9.02
CA PHE A 77 -9.16 -5.02 9.79
C PHE A 77 -10.46 -5.04 8.98
N PHE A 78 -10.42 -4.72 7.68
CA PHE A 78 -11.60 -4.75 6.83
C PHE A 78 -12.10 -6.19 6.63
N PHE A 79 -11.18 -7.13 6.45
CA PHE A 79 -11.52 -8.55 6.39
C PHE A 79 -12.14 -8.98 7.72
N ALA A 80 -11.45 -8.73 8.84
CA ALA A 80 -11.91 -9.11 10.18
C ALA A 80 -13.29 -8.53 10.52
N PHE A 81 -13.54 -7.24 10.25
CA PHE A 81 -14.81 -6.60 10.56
C PHE A 81 -15.95 -7.12 9.67
N THR A 82 -15.69 -7.37 8.38
CA THR A 82 -16.69 -7.97 7.48
C THR A 82 -17.02 -9.40 7.92
N VAL A 83 -15.98 -10.17 8.25
CA VAL A 83 -16.02 -11.54 8.79
C VAL A 83 -16.86 -11.58 10.08
N VAL A 84 -16.54 -10.73 11.06
CA VAL A 84 -17.32 -10.57 12.30
C VAL A 84 -18.77 -10.19 12.01
N GLY A 85 -19.02 -9.22 11.12
CA GLY A 85 -20.36 -8.81 10.72
C GLY A 85 -21.18 -9.94 10.08
N ILE A 86 -20.55 -10.82 9.31
CA ILE A 86 -21.18 -12.02 8.73
C ILE A 86 -21.44 -13.09 9.79
N PHE A 87 -20.45 -13.36 10.67
CA PHE A 87 -20.50 -14.43 11.66
C PHE A 87 -21.69 -14.32 12.61
N PHE A 88 -22.01 -13.11 13.05
CA PHE A 88 -23.14 -12.87 13.96
C PHE A 88 -24.51 -12.83 13.26
N MET A 89 -24.55 -12.93 11.92
CA MET A 89 -25.77 -12.63 11.16
C MET A 89 -26.21 -13.70 10.16
N LEU A 90 -25.37 -14.67 9.80
CA LEU A 90 -25.68 -15.68 8.76
C LEU A 90 -25.39 -17.14 9.19
N PRO A 91 -26.02 -18.15 8.56
CA PRO A 91 -25.79 -19.57 8.86
C PRO A 91 -24.32 -20.00 8.70
N ARG A 92 -23.82 -20.75 9.69
CA ARG A 92 -22.39 -20.81 10.08
C ARG A 92 -21.46 -21.59 9.15
N ALA A 93 -21.93 -22.63 8.46
CA ALA A 93 -21.02 -23.62 7.84
C ALA A 93 -20.24 -23.09 6.62
N ARG A 94 -20.91 -22.46 5.64
CA ARG A 94 -20.26 -21.97 4.39
C ARG A 94 -19.23 -20.88 4.66
N TYR A 95 -19.47 -20.09 5.70
CA TYR A 95 -18.61 -19.02 6.13
C TYR A 95 -17.36 -19.53 6.86
N VAL A 96 -17.51 -20.51 7.76
CA VAL A 96 -16.36 -21.14 8.43
C VAL A 96 -15.42 -21.76 7.39
N TRP A 97 -15.96 -22.42 6.36
CA TRP A 97 -15.16 -22.92 5.24
C TRP A 97 -14.44 -21.81 4.46
N PHE A 98 -15.08 -20.66 4.23
CA PHE A 98 -14.42 -19.51 3.62
C PHE A 98 -13.21 -19.04 4.43
N VAL A 99 -13.38 -18.83 5.73
CA VAL A 99 -12.28 -18.38 6.59
C VAL A 99 -11.17 -19.43 6.60
N LEU A 100 -11.50 -20.70 6.92
CA LEU A 100 -10.50 -21.75 7.07
C LEU A 100 -9.69 -22.01 5.79
N VAL A 101 -10.38 -22.15 4.64
CA VAL A 101 -9.70 -22.47 3.37
C VAL A 101 -8.83 -21.31 2.91
N ASN A 102 -9.37 -20.09 2.87
CA ASN A 102 -8.59 -18.94 2.39
C ASN A 102 -7.44 -18.61 3.35
N THR A 103 -7.63 -18.73 4.67
CA THR A 103 -6.54 -18.54 5.64
C THR A 103 -5.46 -19.61 5.50
N LEU A 104 -5.82 -20.88 5.33
CA LEU A 104 -4.84 -21.95 5.14
C LEU A 104 -4.03 -21.73 3.85
N LEU A 105 -4.70 -21.45 2.74
CA LEU A 105 -4.03 -21.16 1.47
C LEU A 105 -3.14 -19.92 1.57
N ALA A 106 -3.62 -18.85 2.21
CA ALA A 106 -2.82 -17.64 2.44
C ALA A 106 -1.58 -17.92 3.29
N ILE A 107 -1.70 -18.72 4.36
CA ILE A 107 -0.56 -19.12 5.20
C ILE A 107 0.47 -19.90 4.37
N LEU A 108 0.02 -20.84 3.53
CA LEU A 108 0.93 -21.63 2.70
C LEU A 108 1.66 -20.77 1.66
N VAL A 109 0.94 -19.85 1.00
CA VAL A 109 1.53 -18.92 0.04
C VAL A 109 2.49 -17.95 0.73
N LEU A 110 2.14 -17.41 1.89
CA LEU A 110 2.98 -16.46 2.64
C LEU A 110 4.03 -17.16 3.52
N SER A 111 4.09 -18.49 3.53
CA SER A 111 4.97 -19.24 4.42
C SER A 111 6.46 -18.88 4.32
N PRO A 112 7.07 -18.57 3.15
CA PRO A 112 8.47 -18.16 3.08
C PRO A 112 8.70 -16.82 3.78
N TRP A 113 7.76 -15.88 3.62
CA TRP A 113 7.79 -14.58 4.28
C TRP A 113 7.57 -14.70 5.78
N ILE A 114 6.57 -15.48 6.22
CA ILE A 114 6.30 -15.77 7.63
C ILE A 114 7.55 -16.38 8.28
N TYR A 115 8.19 -17.34 7.60
CA TYR A 115 9.43 -17.95 8.09
C TYR A 115 10.57 -16.93 8.24
N ALA A 116 10.81 -16.10 7.23
CA ALA A 116 11.85 -15.07 7.27
C ALA A 116 11.60 -14.05 8.39
N VAL A 117 10.34 -13.58 8.55
CA VAL A 117 9.97 -12.64 9.62
C VAL A 117 10.15 -13.29 10.98
N LEU A 118 9.70 -14.52 11.19
CA LEU A 118 9.89 -15.20 12.47
C LEU A 118 11.37 -15.40 12.81
N LEU A 119 12.21 -15.65 11.80
CA LEU A 119 13.64 -15.84 11.97
C LEU A 119 14.39 -14.54 12.30
N PHE A 120 13.96 -13.41 11.70
CA PHE A 120 14.75 -12.19 11.69
C PHE A 120 14.11 -10.99 12.40
N ARG A 121 12.83 -11.03 12.78
CA ARG A 121 12.12 -9.87 13.36
C ARG A 121 12.86 -9.23 14.53
N SER A 122 13.41 -10.04 15.44
CA SER A 122 14.10 -9.53 16.64
C SER A 122 15.43 -8.84 16.35
N ARG A 123 15.93 -8.94 15.12
CA ARG A 123 17.18 -8.34 14.65
C ARG A 123 16.95 -7.11 13.77
N MET A 124 15.69 -6.79 13.44
CA MET A 124 15.35 -5.66 12.57
C MET A 124 15.00 -4.42 13.40
N PRO A 125 15.64 -3.26 13.15
CA PRO A 125 15.33 -2.02 13.85
C PRO A 125 13.87 -1.56 13.74
N ILE A 126 13.17 -1.90 12.64
CA ILE A 126 11.74 -1.57 12.48
C ILE A 126 10.82 -2.28 13.48
N THR A 127 11.32 -3.23 14.26
CA THR A 127 10.52 -3.84 15.34
C THR A 127 10.61 -3.09 16.66
N ASP A 128 11.48 -2.08 16.78
CA ASP A 128 11.59 -1.23 17.97
C ASP A 128 10.31 -0.37 18.13
N PRO A 129 9.48 -0.62 19.16
CA PRO A 129 8.27 0.15 19.40
C PRO A 129 8.53 1.62 19.71
N VAL A 130 9.68 1.94 20.33
CA VAL A 130 10.03 3.32 20.71
C VAL A 130 10.41 4.11 19.46
N ALA A 131 11.26 3.55 18.59
CA ALA A 131 11.60 4.16 17.32
C ALA A 131 10.36 4.33 16.42
N ASN A 132 9.50 3.31 16.34
CA ASN A 132 8.26 3.38 15.57
C ASN A 132 7.31 4.45 16.10
N ALA A 133 7.09 4.50 17.42
CA ALA A 133 6.26 5.54 18.02
C ALA A 133 6.83 6.94 17.76
N ARG A 134 8.15 7.12 17.89
CA ARG A 134 8.81 8.39 17.60
C ARG A 134 8.64 8.80 16.13
N ASN A 135 8.69 7.87 15.19
CA ASN A 135 8.56 8.19 13.77
C ASN A 135 7.10 8.41 13.35
N PHE A 136 6.19 7.51 13.75
CA PHE A 136 4.79 7.56 13.33
C PHE A 136 4.00 8.66 14.03
N ARG A 137 4.23 8.85 15.34
CA ARG A 137 3.47 9.81 16.15
C ARG A 137 4.06 11.22 16.12
N TYR A 138 5.13 11.44 15.35
CA TYR A 138 5.76 12.75 15.23
C TYR A 138 4.80 13.75 14.58
N VAL A 139 4.64 14.90 15.22
CA VAL A 139 3.88 16.06 14.74
C VAL A 139 4.86 17.23 14.77
N GLY A 140 5.17 17.80 13.61
CA GLY A 140 6.14 18.89 13.47
C GLY A 140 6.36 19.32 12.00
N TRP A 141 6.50 20.62 11.77
CA TRP A 141 6.79 21.24 10.47
C TRP A 141 8.13 20.75 9.85
N PRO A 142 8.24 20.55 8.51
CA PRO A 142 7.20 20.74 7.49
C PRO A 142 6.18 19.58 7.40
N TYR A 143 6.31 18.55 8.23
CA TYR A 143 5.52 17.31 8.15
C TYR A 143 4.06 17.46 8.61
N ASP A 144 3.74 18.54 9.33
CA ASP A 144 2.36 18.90 9.71
C ASP A 144 1.45 19.16 8.51
N ALA A 145 2.00 19.54 7.35
CA ALA A 145 1.21 19.75 6.15
C ALA A 145 0.56 18.46 5.63
N PHE A 146 1.18 17.30 5.88
CA PHE A 146 0.58 16.03 5.53
C PHE A 146 -0.61 15.72 6.42
N THR A 147 -0.46 15.83 7.74
CA THR A 147 -1.51 15.51 8.70
C THR A 147 -2.60 16.59 8.81
N ASN A 148 -2.41 17.73 8.15
CA ASN A 148 -3.39 18.83 8.14
C ASN A 148 -4.76 18.39 7.61
N PHE A 149 -5.80 18.66 8.41
CA PHE A 149 -7.20 18.41 8.06
C PHE A 149 -7.59 19.01 6.70
N LEU A 150 -7.14 20.23 6.38
CA LEU A 150 -7.44 20.91 5.13
C LEU A 150 -6.82 20.18 3.93
N THR A 151 -5.57 19.72 4.04
CA THR A 151 -4.92 18.88 3.03
C THR A 151 -5.72 17.59 2.84
N ARG A 152 -6.10 16.93 3.96
CA ARG A 152 -6.83 15.66 3.92
C ARG A 152 -8.21 15.77 3.32
N THR A 153 -8.89 16.90 3.50
CA THR A 153 -10.28 17.10 3.09
C THR A 153 -10.43 18.01 1.87
N SER A 154 -9.31 18.35 1.22
CA SER A 154 -9.36 19.07 -0.04
C SER A 154 -9.98 18.20 -1.14
N PRO A 155 -10.92 18.75 -1.95
CA PRO A 155 -11.42 18.06 -3.13
C PRO A 155 -10.37 17.93 -4.24
N PHE A 156 -9.28 18.69 -4.17
CA PHE A 156 -8.22 18.76 -5.18
C PHE A 156 -6.84 18.50 -4.55
N PRO A 157 -5.88 17.89 -5.27
CA PRO A 157 -4.48 17.79 -4.84
C PRO A 157 -3.91 19.15 -4.41
N ILE A 158 -3.75 19.35 -3.11
CA ILE A 158 -3.15 20.56 -2.55
C ILE A 158 -1.98 20.16 -1.65
N GLU A 159 -0.81 20.74 -1.93
CA GLU A 159 0.37 20.62 -1.11
C GLU A 159 0.67 21.98 -0.46
N PHE A 160 0.24 22.16 0.80
CA PHE A 160 0.42 23.43 1.50
C PHE A 160 1.88 23.82 1.69
N ARG A 161 2.82 22.87 1.73
CA ARG A 161 4.26 23.18 1.78
C ARG A 161 4.69 23.88 0.50
N ALA A 162 4.15 23.45 -0.64
CA ALA A 162 4.47 24.03 -1.94
C ALA A 162 3.89 25.43 -2.12
N LEU A 163 2.79 25.75 -1.42
CA LEU A 163 2.22 27.11 -1.40
C LEU A 163 3.08 28.11 -0.62
N MET A 164 3.82 27.66 0.40
CA MET A 164 4.65 28.54 1.24
C MET A 164 6.10 28.61 0.76
N ASP A 165 6.71 27.46 0.45
CA ASP A 165 8.11 27.36 0.09
C ASP A 165 8.32 27.13 -1.43
N GLY A 166 7.25 27.14 -2.23
CA GLY A 166 7.32 26.87 -3.67
C GLY A 166 7.71 25.43 -3.97
N THR A 167 8.49 25.21 -5.04
CA THR A 167 9.09 23.90 -5.30
C THR A 167 10.25 23.59 -4.36
N LYS A 168 10.59 24.52 -3.45
CA LYS A 168 11.63 24.32 -2.46
C LYS A 168 11.09 23.54 -1.25
N ILE A 169 10.64 22.30 -1.47
CA ILE A 169 10.23 21.38 -0.40
C ILE A 169 10.78 19.96 -0.60
N PRO A 170 11.10 19.23 0.48
CA PRO A 170 11.49 17.83 0.35
C PRO A 170 10.33 16.96 -0.16
N THR A 171 10.57 16.27 -1.27
CA THR A 171 9.61 15.45 -2.01
C THR A 171 8.29 16.18 -2.33
N PRO A 172 8.27 17.03 -3.38
CA PRO A 172 7.09 17.81 -3.75
C PRO A 172 5.94 16.92 -4.27
N HIS A 173 4.73 17.47 -4.24
CA HIS A 173 3.49 16.84 -4.71
C HIS A 173 3.17 15.51 -4.00
N GLN A 174 3.44 15.42 -2.70
CA GLN A 174 3.04 14.30 -1.84
C GLN A 174 1.59 14.45 -1.35
N ASP A 175 0.72 14.96 -2.22
CA ASP A 175 -0.70 15.14 -1.94
C ASP A 175 -1.31 13.80 -1.55
N ALA A 176 -2.01 13.83 -0.43
CA ALA A 176 -2.62 12.67 0.17
C ALA A 176 -3.93 13.18 0.81
N GLN A 177 -4.96 13.35 -0.02
CA GLN A 177 -6.32 13.63 0.44
C GLN A 177 -7.18 12.37 0.48
N ILE A 178 -8.19 12.41 1.36
CA ILE A 178 -9.28 11.46 1.30
C ILE A 178 -10.11 11.71 0.05
N LEU A 179 -10.94 10.74 -0.24
CA LEU A 179 -11.75 10.78 -1.42
C LEU A 179 -13.02 11.59 -1.22
N MET A 180 -12.88 12.91 -1.21
CA MET A 180 -13.97 13.86 -0.93
C MET A 180 -15.22 13.64 -1.78
N PRO A 181 -15.15 13.41 -3.11
CA PRO A 181 -16.33 13.07 -3.90
C PRO A 181 -17.07 11.83 -3.39
N LEU A 182 -16.34 10.82 -2.91
CA LEU A 182 -16.95 9.62 -2.36
C LEU A 182 -17.57 9.87 -0.98
N LEU A 183 -16.94 10.71 -0.14
CA LEU A 183 -17.54 11.15 1.13
C LEU A 183 -18.86 11.91 0.87
N VAL A 184 -18.88 12.83 -0.09
CA VAL A 184 -20.09 13.55 -0.51
C VAL A 184 -21.17 12.58 -0.98
N LEU A 185 -20.80 11.59 -1.80
CA LEU A 185 -21.74 10.56 -2.26
C LEU A 185 -22.31 9.74 -1.09
N VAL A 186 -21.48 9.30 -0.14
CA VAL A 186 -21.93 8.55 1.05
C VAL A 186 -22.86 9.40 1.91
N ALA A 187 -22.48 10.65 2.19
CA ALA A 187 -23.31 11.58 2.97
C ALA A 187 -24.67 11.81 2.29
N PHE A 188 -24.67 12.01 0.97
CA PHE A 188 -25.88 12.19 0.18
C PHE A 188 -26.78 10.94 0.22
N LEU A 189 -26.22 9.75 0.00
CA LEU A 189 -26.95 8.48 0.09
C LEU A 189 -27.54 8.25 1.49
N TYR A 190 -26.80 8.64 2.55
CA TYR A 190 -27.26 8.55 3.94
C TYR A 190 -28.45 9.48 4.21
N VAL A 191 -28.39 10.74 3.76
CA VAL A 191 -29.50 11.70 3.89
C VAL A 191 -30.73 11.25 3.09
N PHE A 192 -30.54 10.70 1.88
CA PHE A 192 -31.64 10.21 1.06
C PHE A 192 -32.33 8.99 1.68
N ARG A 193 -31.55 8.16 2.36
CA ARG A 193 -32.06 7.01 3.10
C ARG A 193 -32.91 7.44 4.30
N SER A 194 -32.49 8.46 5.04
CA SER A 194 -33.15 8.88 6.28
C SER A 194 -34.52 9.55 6.08
N ARG A 195 -34.99 9.72 4.83
CA ARG A 195 -36.25 10.40 4.46
C ARG A 195 -36.39 11.80 5.08
N ILE A 196 -35.29 12.44 5.49
CA ILE A 196 -35.30 13.78 6.07
C ILE A 196 -35.75 14.74 4.98
N SER A 197 -36.95 15.31 5.12
CA SER A 197 -37.37 16.43 4.29
C SER A 197 -36.45 17.62 4.58
N TRP A 198 -36.24 18.51 3.60
CA TRP A 198 -35.45 19.74 3.80
C TRP A 198 -35.96 20.59 4.99
N GLN A 199 -37.25 20.49 5.34
CA GLN A 199 -37.83 21.11 6.53
C GLN A 199 -37.45 20.37 7.83
N GLY A 200 -37.35 19.04 7.80
CA GLY A 200 -36.86 18.21 8.91
C GLY A 200 -35.36 18.37 9.18
N LEU A 201 -34.55 18.70 8.17
CA LEU A 201 -33.11 18.96 8.34
C LEU A 201 -32.88 20.13 9.31
N ARG A 202 -33.66 21.22 9.20
CA ARG A 202 -33.60 22.37 10.14
C ARG A 202 -34.02 22.01 11.57
N ALA A 203 -34.94 21.06 11.75
CA ALA A 203 -35.41 20.61 13.07
C ALA A 203 -34.51 19.50 13.69
N HIS A 204 -33.73 18.78 12.88
CA HIS A 204 -32.78 17.76 13.33
C HIS A 204 -31.39 18.31 13.68
N VAL A 205 -31.02 19.52 13.24
CA VAL A 205 -29.75 20.14 13.71
C VAL A 205 -29.75 20.38 15.22
N THR A 206 -30.93 20.52 15.85
CA THR A 206 -31.09 20.69 17.31
C THR A 206 -31.27 19.38 18.08
N SER A 207 -31.48 18.24 17.40
CA SER A 207 -31.63 16.92 18.02
C SER A 207 -30.67 15.92 17.35
N LEU A 208 -29.51 15.71 17.97
CA LEU A 208 -28.46 14.77 17.56
C LEU A 208 -29.03 13.41 17.10
N PRO A 209 -29.16 13.14 15.79
CA PRO A 209 -29.74 11.89 15.31
C PRO A 209 -28.57 10.95 15.01
N VAL A 210 -27.87 10.48 16.04
CA VAL A 210 -26.58 9.82 15.82
C VAL A 210 -26.72 8.34 15.46
N PHE A 211 -27.82 7.67 15.81
CA PHE A 211 -28.00 6.25 15.51
C PHE A 211 -29.46 5.93 15.18
N PHE A 212 -29.70 5.30 14.03
CA PHE A 212 -31.04 4.83 13.64
C PHE A 212 -31.31 3.48 14.29
N PRO A 213 -32.57 3.18 14.70
CA PRO A 213 -32.93 1.89 15.24
C PRO A 213 -32.73 0.80 14.19
N VAL A 214 -32.05 -0.28 14.60
CA VAL A 214 -31.69 -1.38 13.70
C VAL A 214 -32.94 -2.17 13.31
N THR A 215 -33.47 -1.93 12.11
CA THR A 215 -34.64 -2.67 11.59
C THR A 215 -34.27 -4.10 11.21
N SER A 216 -35.20 -5.04 11.40
CA SER A 216 -34.99 -6.49 11.17
C SER A 216 -34.62 -6.83 9.72
N GLU A 217 -35.25 -6.16 8.75
CA GLU A 217 -35.17 -6.55 7.32
C GLU A 217 -33.84 -6.20 6.64
N ASN A 218 -33.03 -5.31 7.20
CA ASN A 218 -31.74 -4.91 6.62
C ASN A 218 -30.64 -4.75 7.67
N ARG A 219 -30.72 -5.53 8.74
CA ARG A 219 -29.80 -5.49 9.89
C ARG A 219 -28.34 -5.68 9.47
N PHE A 220 -28.08 -6.58 8.53
CA PHE A 220 -26.74 -6.86 8.01
C PHE A 220 -26.09 -5.61 7.40
N LEU A 221 -26.76 -4.95 6.46
CA LEU A 221 -26.24 -3.75 5.79
C LEU A 221 -26.04 -2.58 6.77
N GLN A 222 -26.86 -2.49 7.80
CA GLN A 222 -26.74 -1.47 8.84
C GLN A 222 -25.51 -1.69 9.72
N VAL A 223 -25.31 -2.92 10.19
CA VAL A 223 -24.10 -3.25 10.96
C VAL A 223 -22.86 -3.07 10.11
N LEU A 224 -22.89 -3.48 8.85
CA LEU A 224 -21.78 -3.27 7.93
C LEU A 224 -21.45 -1.77 7.78
N MET A 225 -22.47 -0.93 7.59
CA MET A 225 -22.30 0.53 7.53
C MET A 225 -21.68 1.09 8.82
N TYR A 226 -22.17 0.69 10.01
CA TYR A 226 -21.63 1.17 11.29
C TYR A 226 -20.21 0.70 11.57
N LEU A 227 -19.88 -0.55 11.23
CA LEU A 227 -18.53 -1.08 11.33
C LEU A 227 -17.56 -0.29 10.45
N PHE A 228 -17.95 0.06 9.23
CA PHE A 228 -17.11 0.87 8.35
C PHE A 228 -17.10 2.36 8.68
N LEU A 229 -18.15 2.89 9.32
CA LEU A 229 -18.11 4.23 9.90
C LEU A 229 -17.13 4.30 11.08
N LEU A 230 -17.06 3.25 11.89
CA LEU A 230 -16.08 3.12 12.98
C LEU A 230 -14.65 3.05 12.42
N LEU A 231 -14.41 2.21 11.41
CA LEU A 231 -13.11 2.14 10.74
C LEU A 231 -12.75 3.45 10.06
N PHE A 232 -13.67 4.08 9.33
CA PHE A 232 -13.50 5.41 8.74
C PHE A 232 -13.04 6.40 9.80
N SER A 233 -13.77 6.51 10.91
CA SER A 233 -13.48 7.44 11.99
C SER A 233 -12.11 7.16 12.61
N ALA A 234 -11.80 5.90 12.94
CA ALA A 234 -10.53 5.52 13.54
C ALA A 234 -9.35 5.86 12.63
N PHE A 235 -9.39 5.42 11.36
CA PHE A 235 -8.31 5.69 10.41
C PHE A 235 -8.19 7.17 10.08
N PHE A 236 -9.30 7.90 9.94
CA PHE A 236 -9.28 9.33 9.65
C PHE A 236 -8.70 10.14 10.81
N ILE A 237 -9.09 9.81 12.05
CA ILE A 237 -8.53 10.44 13.26
C ILE A 237 -7.03 10.17 13.33
N ILE A 238 -6.57 8.93 13.17
CA ILE A 238 -5.13 8.60 13.18
C ILE A 238 -4.38 9.28 12.03
N CYS A 239 -5.02 9.43 10.87
CA CYS A 239 -4.44 10.09 9.71
C CYS A 239 -4.14 11.58 9.94
N ILE A 240 -4.91 12.24 10.81
CA ILE A 240 -4.81 13.67 11.14
C ILE A 240 -4.07 13.89 12.46
N TYR A 241 -4.29 13.00 13.43
CA TYR A 241 -3.70 13.01 14.75
C TYR A 241 -3.00 11.67 15.00
N PRO A 242 -1.77 11.46 14.49
CA PRO A 242 -1.08 10.17 14.58
C PRO A 242 -0.85 9.69 16.02
N VAL A 243 -0.77 10.62 16.97
CA VAL A 243 -0.71 10.35 18.42
C VAL A 243 -1.91 9.52 18.90
N ALA A 244 -3.07 9.59 18.22
CA ALA A 244 -4.23 8.78 18.53
C ALA A 244 -3.99 7.25 18.38
N SER A 245 -2.91 6.83 17.70
CA SER A 245 -2.44 5.45 17.68
C SER A 245 -2.23 4.84 19.07
N VAL A 246 -1.93 5.68 20.09
CA VAL A 246 -1.78 5.26 21.50
C VAL A 246 -3.04 4.55 22.03
N VAL A 247 -4.23 4.98 21.59
CA VAL A 247 -5.51 4.36 21.99
C VAL A 247 -5.58 2.89 21.57
N PHE A 248 -4.86 2.52 20.52
CA PHE A 248 -4.75 1.16 19.99
C PHE A 248 -3.44 0.48 20.40
N GLY A 249 -2.80 0.93 21.47
CA GLY A 249 -1.54 0.38 21.96
C GLY A 249 -0.35 0.59 21.02
N GLY A 250 -0.42 1.55 20.11
CA GLY A 250 0.63 1.79 19.11
C GLY A 250 0.64 0.81 17.94
N LEU A 251 -0.44 0.06 17.74
CA LEU A 251 -0.57 -0.94 16.67
C LEU A 251 -0.27 -0.39 15.27
N PHE A 252 -0.55 0.88 15.03
CA PHE A 252 -0.33 1.54 13.74
C PHE A 252 1.08 2.12 13.58
N ASP A 253 1.89 2.16 14.64
CA ASP A 253 3.18 2.85 14.60
C ASP A 253 4.17 2.18 13.63
N ILE A 254 4.03 0.87 13.41
CA ILE A 254 4.82 0.10 12.45
C ILE A 254 4.58 0.53 10.99
N MET A 255 3.48 1.24 10.72
CA MET A 255 3.17 1.75 9.37
C MET A 255 4.10 2.91 8.96
N GLN A 256 4.87 3.46 9.92
CA GLN A 256 5.83 4.57 9.79
C GLN A 256 5.20 5.92 9.42
N PHE A 257 4.12 5.93 8.65
CA PHE A 257 3.41 7.15 8.26
C PHE A 257 1.91 7.07 8.44
N SER A 258 1.35 8.13 9.01
CA SER A 258 -0.09 8.30 9.19
C SER A 258 -0.85 8.55 7.88
N TYR A 259 -0.25 9.18 6.88
CA TYR A 259 -0.92 9.45 5.59
C TYR A 259 -1.30 8.16 4.83
N ARG A 260 -0.64 7.04 5.12
CA ARG A 260 -1.00 5.72 4.59
C ARG A 260 -2.43 5.32 4.91
N MET A 261 -2.97 5.87 6.00
CA MET A 261 -4.29 5.55 6.47
C MET A 261 -5.39 5.98 5.49
N ILE A 262 -5.08 6.88 4.55
CA ILE A 262 -6.04 7.34 3.52
C ILE A 262 -6.56 6.21 2.67
N THR A 263 -5.72 5.22 2.34
CA THR A 263 -6.19 4.03 1.60
C THR A 263 -7.35 3.37 2.35
N TYR A 264 -7.24 3.24 3.67
CA TYR A 264 -8.26 2.65 4.52
C TYR A 264 -9.47 3.57 4.74
N VAL A 265 -9.26 4.88 4.87
CA VAL A 265 -10.36 5.85 4.88
C VAL A 265 -11.21 5.71 3.62
N ASN A 266 -10.56 5.63 2.45
CA ASN A 266 -11.23 5.49 1.17
C ASN A 266 -11.91 4.11 1.01
N LEU A 267 -11.31 3.03 1.51
CA LEU A 267 -11.94 1.70 1.56
C LEU A 267 -13.21 1.72 2.41
N SER A 268 -13.18 2.37 3.58
CA SER A 268 -14.37 2.51 4.43
C SER A 268 -15.48 3.27 3.73
N LEU A 269 -15.15 4.35 3.01
CA LEU A 269 -16.12 5.09 2.21
C LEU A 269 -16.74 4.22 1.11
N ILE A 270 -15.95 3.39 0.40
CA ILE A 270 -16.47 2.45 -0.60
C ILE A 270 -17.46 1.47 0.06
N ALA A 271 -17.09 0.94 1.22
CA ALA A 271 -17.90 -0.05 1.91
C ALA A 271 -19.22 0.54 2.42
N MET A 272 -19.21 1.78 2.93
CA MET A 272 -20.42 2.51 3.31
C MET A 272 -21.29 2.82 2.09
N ALA A 273 -20.70 3.27 0.97
CA ALA A 273 -21.43 3.49 -0.27
C ALA A 273 -22.09 2.19 -0.77
N PHE A 274 -21.35 1.08 -0.75
CA PHE A 274 -21.86 -0.25 -1.06
C PHE A 274 -23.05 -0.63 -0.18
N ALA A 275 -22.91 -0.50 1.15
CA ALA A 275 -23.98 -0.85 2.09
C ALA A 275 -25.26 -0.02 1.86
N LEU A 276 -25.11 1.29 1.58
CA LEU A 276 -26.24 2.18 1.29
C LEU A 276 -26.90 1.86 -0.06
N LEU A 277 -26.11 1.62 -1.11
CA LEU A 277 -26.65 1.25 -2.43
C LEU A 277 -27.34 -0.12 -2.40
N ALA A 278 -26.74 -1.10 -1.72
CA ALA A 278 -27.35 -2.41 -1.49
C ALA A 278 -28.65 -2.28 -0.70
N TRP A 279 -28.72 -1.34 0.25
CA TRP A 279 -29.94 -1.06 0.99
C TRP A 279 -31.04 -0.52 0.08
N PHE A 280 -30.75 0.48 -0.76
CA PHE A 280 -31.74 0.97 -1.73
C PHE A 280 -32.20 -0.14 -2.68
N HIS A 281 -31.28 -0.95 -3.18
CA HIS A 281 -31.62 -2.09 -4.05
C HIS A 281 -32.54 -3.11 -3.34
N ALA A 282 -32.30 -3.39 -2.05
CA ALA A 282 -33.15 -4.28 -1.26
C ALA A 282 -34.56 -3.72 -1.01
N ASN A 283 -34.73 -2.40 -0.99
CA ASN A 283 -35.97 -1.71 -0.62
C ASN A 283 -36.71 -1.12 -1.83
N GLY A 284 -36.64 -1.78 -2.98
CA GLY A 284 -37.39 -1.37 -4.18
C GLY A 284 -36.75 -0.26 -5.02
N GLY A 285 -35.51 0.10 -4.74
CA GLY A 285 -34.74 1.09 -5.50
C GLY A 285 -35.00 2.54 -5.10
N LEU A 286 -34.57 3.45 -5.97
CA LEU A 286 -34.83 4.88 -5.85
C LEU A 286 -35.98 5.25 -6.79
N ASP A 287 -36.86 6.17 -6.35
CA ASP A 287 -37.84 6.78 -7.25
C ASP A 287 -37.15 7.59 -8.37
N GLU A 288 -37.89 7.94 -9.42
CA GLU A 288 -37.34 8.61 -10.61
C GLU A 288 -36.65 9.94 -10.26
N ARG A 289 -37.29 10.75 -9.41
CA ARG A 289 -36.74 12.04 -8.97
C ARG A 289 -35.44 11.86 -8.21
N ARG A 290 -35.39 10.91 -7.26
CA ARG A 290 -34.18 10.61 -6.48
C ARG A 290 -33.08 10.03 -7.37
N THR A 291 -33.45 9.23 -8.37
CA THR A 291 -32.51 8.69 -9.36
C THR A 291 -31.89 9.82 -10.19
N GLN A 292 -32.69 10.80 -10.64
CA GLN A 292 -32.19 11.98 -11.33
C GLN A 292 -31.24 12.81 -10.45
N ILE A 293 -31.61 13.08 -9.18
CA ILE A 293 -30.73 13.83 -8.27
C ILE A 293 -29.44 13.07 -7.99
N LEU A 294 -29.51 11.76 -7.73
CA LEU A 294 -28.32 10.93 -7.55
C LEU A 294 -27.43 10.97 -8.79
N THR A 295 -28.02 10.96 -9.99
CA THR A 295 -27.27 11.08 -11.25
C THR A 295 -26.49 12.39 -11.30
N TYR A 296 -27.12 13.53 -10.97
CA TYR A 296 -26.41 14.82 -10.91
C TYR A 296 -25.28 14.83 -9.88
N VAL A 297 -25.52 14.26 -8.69
CA VAL A 297 -24.48 14.13 -7.66
C VAL A 297 -23.32 13.27 -8.14
N MET A 298 -23.61 12.14 -8.79
CA MET A 298 -22.58 11.26 -9.35
C MET A 298 -21.80 11.97 -10.46
N VAL A 299 -22.46 12.70 -11.36
CA VAL A 299 -21.79 13.49 -12.40
C VAL A 299 -20.86 14.53 -11.75
N GLY A 300 -21.33 15.29 -10.76
CA GLY A 300 -20.49 16.25 -10.04
C GLY A 300 -19.29 15.58 -9.35
N CYS A 301 -19.52 14.45 -8.67
CA CYS A 301 -18.46 13.69 -8.01
C CYS A 301 -17.43 13.15 -9.01
N LEU A 302 -17.87 12.67 -10.17
CA LEU A 302 -17.02 12.18 -11.25
C LEU A 302 -16.21 13.32 -11.87
N SER A 303 -16.84 14.48 -12.11
CA SER A 303 -16.16 15.67 -12.64
C SER A 303 -15.06 16.14 -11.69
N VAL A 304 -15.37 16.29 -10.40
CA VAL A 304 -14.37 16.67 -9.39
C VAL A 304 -13.26 15.63 -9.36
N SER A 305 -13.58 14.33 -9.30
CA SER A 305 -12.56 13.28 -9.33
C SER A 305 -11.67 13.36 -10.58
N GLY A 306 -12.27 13.68 -11.74
CA GLY A 306 -11.56 13.83 -13.02
C GLY A 306 -10.57 14.99 -13.00
N VAL A 307 -10.97 16.13 -12.44
CA VAL A 307 -10.08 17.28 -12.21
C VAL A 307 -8.96 16.90 -11.24
N SER A 308 -9.27 16.26 -10.11
CA SER A 308 -8.26 15.81 -9.14
C SER A 308 -7.26 14.82 -9.76
N LEU A 309 -7.72 13.90 -10.61
CA LEU A 309 -6.86 12.98 -11.35
C LEU A 309 -5.97 13.73 -12.34
N TYR A 310 -6.54 14.66 -13.11
CA TYR A 310 -5.78 15.48 -14.05
C TYR A 310 -4.66 16.25 -13.34
N GLU A 311 -4.96 16.96 -12.26
CA GLU A 311 -3.95 17.66 -11.45
C GLU A 311 -2.88 16.70 -10.94
N LYS A 312 -3.26 15.49 -10.53
CA LYS A 312 -2.28 14.50 -10.08
C LYS A 312 -1.37 13.99 -11.20
N LEU A 313 -1.90 13.86 -12.42
CA LEU A 313 -1.09 13.51 -13.59
C LEU A 313 -0.13 14.64 -13.97
N VAL A 314 -0.54 15.91 -13.85
CA VAL A 314 0.35 17.06 -14.02
C VAL A 314 1.48 17.04 -12.97
N HIS A 315 1.15 16.75 -11.71
CA HIS A 315 2.16 16.56 -10.66
C HIS A 315 3.12 15.41 -10.97
N ALA A 316 2.62 14.30 -11.52
CA ALA A 316 3.44 13.16 -11.93
C ALA A 316 4.37 13.51 -13.10
N GLU A 317 3.88 14.22 -14.11
CA GLU A 317 4.67 14.70 -15.24
C GLU A 317 5.80 15.62 -14.78
N ALA A 318 5.52 16.56 -13.88
CA ALA A 318 6.53 17.44 -13.29
C ALA A 318 7.65 16.64 -12.60
N MET A 319 7.30 15.56 -11.88
CA MET A 319 8.28 14.67 -11.25
C MET A 319 9.10 13.85 -12.26
N ILE A 320 8.48 13.39 -13.35
CA ILE A 320 9.18 12.67 -14.41
C ILE A 320 10.17 13.60 -15.11
N TYR A 321 9.72 14.81 -15.46
CA TYR A 321 10.55 15.83 -16.09
C TYR A 321 11.74 16.20 -15.21
N ALA A 322 11.50 16.43 -13.90
CA ALA A 322 12.57 16.67 -12.94
C ALA A 322 13.62 15.55 -12.92
N ARG A 323 13.22 14.27 -12.95
CA ARG A 323 14.15 13.12 -13.01
C ARG A 323 14.86 12.99 -14.34
N TYR A 324 14.20 13.31 -15.45
CA TYR A 324 14.84 13.32 -16.77
C TYR A 324 15.97 14.36 -16.81
N LEU A 325 15.71 15.57 -16.31
CA LEU A 325 16.73 16.62 -16.20
C LEU A 325 17.92 16.21 -15.32
N GLN A 326 17.71 15.38 -14.29
CA GLN A 326 18.80 14.79 -13.49
C GLN A 326 19.68 13.83 -14.31
N GLY A 327 19.07 13.01 -15.17
CA GLY A 327 19.79 12.04 -16.00
C GLY A 327 20.59 12.65 -17.16
N VAL A 328 20.31 13.90 -17.52
CA VAL A 328 20.98 14.64 -18.62
C VAL A 328 21.88 15.77 -18.08
N ALA A 329 22.02 15.88 -16.75
CA ALA A 329 22.74 16.97 -16.12
C ALA A 329 24.23 17.01 -16.51
N ASP A 330 24.69 18.17 -16.97
CA ASP A 330 26.11 18.50 -17.13
C ASP A 330 26.73 18.73 -15.74
N PRO A 331 27.71 17.91 -15.30
CA PRO A 331 28.35 18.03 -13.99
C PRO A 331 29.00 19.39 -13.72
N GLY A 332 29.18 20.25 -14.73
CA GLY A 332 29.81 21.57 -14.60
C GLY A 332 28.87 22.73 -14.25
N ASN A 333 27.55 22.53 -14.20
CA ASN A 333 26.60 23.63 -13.95
C ASN A 333 26.13 23.67 -12.49
N GLU A 334 26.83 24.44 -11.65
CA GLU A 334 26.56 24.55 -10.21
C GLU A 334 25.14 25.06 -9.87
N GLU A 335 24.56 25.95 -10.67
CA GLU A 335 23.19 26.45 -10.45
C GLU A 335 22.14 25.37 -10.78
N TYR A 336 22.44 24.53 -11.78
CA TYR A 336 21.61 23.41 -12.20
C TYR A 336 21.72 22.23 -11.23
N LEU A 337 22.93 21.95 -10.73
CA LEU A 337 23.19 20.98 -9.67
C LEU A 337 22.55 21.40 -8.35
N ALA A 338 22.54 22.70 -8.00
CA ALA A 338 21.83 23.20 -6.82
C ALA A 338 20.31 23.08 -6.93
N ARG A 339 19.73 23.23 -8.14
CA ARG A 339 18.30 22.97 -8.40
C ARG A 339 17.99 21.47 -8.40
N ILE A 340 18.91 20.66 -8.93
CA ILE A 340 18.84 19.20 -8.90
C ILE A 340 18.92 18.72 -7.47
N ASP A 341 19.98 18.98 -6.70
CA ASP A 341 20.14 18.60 -5.28
C ASP A 341 18.91 18.95 -4.44
N TYR A 342 18.24 20.05 -4.78
CA TYR A 342 17.00 20.46 -4.12
C TYR A 342 15.79 19.56 -4.47
N ILE A 343 15.60 19.24 -5.75
CA ILE A 343 14.51 18.37 -6.26
C ILE A 343 14.86 16.87 -6.12
N SER A 344 16.16 16.58 -5.98
CA SER A 344 16.84 15.28 -6.10
C SER A 344 17.55 14.86 -4.83
N ASN A 345 17.21 15.41 -3.67
CA ASN A 345 17.53 14.75 -2.42
C ASN A 345 16.33 13.89 -1.97
N PRO A 346 16.11 12.69 -2.56
CA PRO A 346 15.42 11.63 -1.85
C PRO A 346 16.25 11.18 -0.63
N GLY A 347 17.36 11.84 -0.27
CA GLY A 347 18.03 11.73 1.03
C GLY A 347 17.48 12.66 2.11
N GLN A 348 16.87 13.79 1.75
CA GLN A 348 16.05 14.61 2.65
C GLN A 348 14.60 14.14 2.65
N LEU A 349 14.41 12.83 2.53
CA LEU A 349 13.13 12.29 2.90
C LEU A 349 12.84 12.65 4.36
N PRO A 350 11.56 12.90 4.71
CA PRO A 350 11.14 13.01 6.09
C PRO A 350 11.85 12.02 7.01
N ARG A 351 12.13 12.36 8.28
CA ARG A 351 12.51 11.36 9.33
C ARG A 351 11.57 10.16 9.41
N THR A 352 10.39 10.31 8.85
CA THR A 352 9.35 9.31 8.77
C THR A 352 9.47 8.38 7.57
N TYR A 353 10.38 8.64 6.61
CA TYR A 353 10.48 7.88 5.37
C TYR A 353 11.26 6.58 5.46
N TYR A 354 10.95 5.64 4.56
CA TYR A 354 11.57 4.32 4.48
C TYR A 354 13.08 4.42 4.43
N ALA A 355 13.70 4.45 5.59
CA ALA A 355 15.13 4.50 5.64
C ALA A 355 15.61 3.06 5.60
N GLN A 356 16.38 2.73 4.57
CA GLN A 356 16.90 1.38 4.31
C GLN A 356 17.44 0.73 5.59
N TYR A 357 18.11 1.51 6.45
CA TYR A 357 18.65 1.05 7.73
C TYR A 357 17.61 0.42 8.67
N THR A 358 16.32 0.77 8.59
CA THR A 358 15.27 0.20 9.44
C THR A 358 15.00 -1.28 9.14
N TYR A 359 15.43 -1.77 7.97
CA TYR A 359 15.28 -3.16 7.51
C TYR A 359 16.63 -3.89 7.40
N LEU A 360 17.74 -3.26 7.80
CA LEU A 360 19.06 -3.90 7.75
C LEU A 360 19.29 -4.80 8.98
N ILE A 361 19.99 -5.90 8.74
CA ILE A 361 20.44 -6.83 9.78
C ILE A 361 21.96 -6.83 9.72
N THR A 362 22.61 -6.23 10.72
CA THR A 362 24.06 -6.00 10.72
C THR A 362 24.79 -6.74 11.84
N ASP A 363 24.07 -7.38 12.76
CA ASP A 363 24.63 -8.08 13.94
C ASP A 363 25.37 -9.39 13.61
N HIS A 364 25.40 -9.84 12.35
CA HIS A 364 26.25 -10.95 11.90
C HIS A 364 27.61 -10.52 11.32
N VAL A 365 27.87 -9.22 11.21
CA VAL A 365 29.15 -8.65 10.74
C VAL A 365 29.77 -7.74 11.80
N GLN A 366 31.03 -7.38 11.60
CA GLN A 366 31.75 -6.49 12.51
C GLN A 366 31.37 -5.01 12.27
N PRO A 367 31.42 -4.14 13.28
CA PRO A 367 31.36 -2.70 13.04
C PRO A 367 32.61 -2.24 12.29
N MET A 368 32.48 -1.28 11.36
CA MET A 368 33.61 -0.74 10.61
C MET A 368 34.73 -0.25 11.55
N PRO A 369 36.02 -0.53 11.25
CA PRO A 369 37.13 -0.05 12.06
C PRO A 369 37.21 1.48 12.06
N GLU A 370 37.59 2.08 13.18
CA GLU A 370 37.73 3.54 13.31
C GLU A 370 38.96 4.09 12.56
N ASN A 371 40.01 3.28 12.42
CA ASN A 371 41.27 3.67 11.76
C ASN A 371 41.41 2.96 10.43
N ILE A 372 41.13 3.67 9.33
CA ILE A 372 41.23 3.15 7.96
C ILE A 372 42.20 4.01 7.17
N ASP A 373 43.32 3.39 6.77
CA ASP A 373 44.40 4.08 6.05
C ASP A 373 44.08 4.34 4.57
N SER A 374 43.17 3.56 3.99
CA SER A 374 42.78 3.64 2.59
C SER A 374 41.38 3.09 2.41
N LEU A 375 40.55 3.81 1.67
CA LEU A 375 39.17 3.46 1.36
C LEU A 375 39.00 3.27 -0.14
N THR A 376 38.30 2.22 -0.55
CA THR A 376 37.96 2.01 -1.97
C THR A 376 36.50 1.62 -2.09
N ALA A 377 35.68 2.50 -2.66
CA ALA A 377 34.28 2.20 -2.94
C ALA A 377 34.15 1.42 -4.25
N VAL A 378 33.36 0.36 -4.23
CA VAL A 378 33.10 -0.50 -5.37
C VAL A 378 31.61 -0.75 -5.55
N THR A 379 31.15 -0.75 -6.80
CA THR A 379 29.73 -0.90 -7.12
C THR A 379 29.53 -2.14 -7.97
N ALA A 380 28.93 -3.16 -7.39
CA ALA A 380 28.51 -4.34 -8.12
C ALA A 380 27.29 -3.99 -9.00
N GLN A 381 27.36 -4.33 -10.29
CA GLN A 381 26.27 -4.10 -11.23
C GLN A 381 25.35 -5.32 -11.30
N VAL A 382 24.08 -5.09 -11.58
CA VAL A 382 23.12 -6.15 -11.88
C VAL A 382 23.13 -6.37 -13.40
N ALA A 383 23.04 -7.62 -13.85
CA ALA A 383 22.95 -7.89 -15.28
C ALA A 383 21.69 -7.23 -15.86
N LEU A 384 21.85 -6.56 -17.01
CA LEU A 384 20.74 -5.86 -17.68
C LEU A 384 19.95 -6.78 -18.62
N ASP A 385 20.45 -7.99 -18.88
CA ASP A 385 19.77 -8.95 -19.74
C ASP A 385 18.56 -9.57 -19.01
N PRO A 386 17.36 -9.63 -19.63
CA PRO A 386 16.15 -10.13 -18.99
C PRO A 386 16.26 -11.57 -18.46
N SER A 387 17.12 -12.41 -19.04
CA SER A 387 17.31 -13.80 -18.59
C SER A 387 18.26 -13.93 -17.38
N SER A 388 18.89 -12.83 -16.97
CA SER A 388 19.86 -12.80 -15.87
C SER A 388 19.70 -11.60 -14.94
N PHE A 389 18.58 -10.87 -15.02
CA PHE A 389 18.30 -9.67 -14.22
C PHE A 389 18.30 -9.92 -12.70
N ASP A 390 18.32 -11.19 -12.28
CA ASP A 390 18.46 -11.63 -10.89
C ASP A 390 19.93 -11.80 -10.44
N LYS A 391 20.91 -11.67 -11.34
CA LYS A 391 22.33 -11.91 -11.08
C LYS A 391 23.12 -10.62 -10.96
N THR A 392 23.92 -10.55 -9.90
CA THR A 392 24.97 -9.54 -9.75
C THR A 392 26.20 -9.98 -10.53
N LEU A 393 26.73 -9.08 -11.37
CA LEU A 393 27.93 -9.33 -12.16
C LEU A 393 29.17 -9.34 -11.25
N PRO A 394 30.12 -10.26 -11.46
CA PRO A 394 31.41 -10.21 -10.79
C PRO A 394 32.14 -8.91 -11.11
N LEU A 395 32.76 -8.30 -10.11
CA LEU A 395 33.53 -7.08 -10.21
C LEU A 395 35.02 -7.37 -10.08
N GLN A 396 35.81 -6.90 -11.04
CA GLN A 396 37.26 -6.89 -10.91
C GLN A 396 37.71 -5.65 -10.14
N VAL A 397 38.47 -5.87 -9.07
CA VAL A 397 38.98 -4.82 -8.18
C VAL A 397 40.49 -4.95 -8.14
N ARG A 398 41.19 -3.88 -8.48
CA ARG A 398 42.64 -3.78 -8.37
C ARG A 398 43.00 -2.76 -7.30
N LEU A 399 43.81 -3.17 -6.34
CA LEU A 399 44.23 -2.37 -5.20
C LEU A 399 45.76 -2.24 -5.22
N ASP A 400 46.27 -1.02 -5.36
CA ASP A 400 47.73 -0.78 -5.36
C ASP A 400 48.33 -0.77 -3.95
N LYS A 401 47.49 -0.61 -2.93
CA LYS A 401 47.85 -0.68 -1.50
C LYS A 401 46.74 -1.37 -0.70
N PRO A 402 47.05 -1.95 0.49
CA PRO A 402 46.01 -2.47 1.38
C PRO A 402 44.93 -1.42 1.61
N SER A 403 43.67 -1.80 1.37
CA SER A 403 42.54 -0.87 1.38
C SER A 403 41.30 -1.53 1.97
N PHE A 404 40.51 -0.72 2.67
CA PHE A 404 39.18 -1.08 3.11
C PHE A 404 38.21 -0.87 1.95
N VAL A 405 37.69 -1.95 1.43
CA VAL A 405 36.78 -1.95 0.29
C VAL A 405 35.34 -1.86 0.79
N ILE A 406 34.57 -0.89 0.30
CA ILE A 406 33.14 -0.72 0.60
C ILE A 406 32.34 -1.07 -0.64
N THR A 407 31.37 -1.96 -0.50
CA THR A 407 30.47 -2.38 -1.59
C THR A 407 29.16 -1.57 -1.61
N ASN A 408 28.28 -1.82 -2.59
CA ASN A 408 26.89 -1.37 -2.58
C ASN A 408 25.89 -2.44 -2.09
N ILE A 409 26.36 -3.50 -1.43
CA ILE A 409 25.55 -4.65 -1.03
C ILE A 409 25.16 -4.52 0.45
N ALA A 410 23.86 -4.59 0.75
CA ALA A 410 23.36 -4.54 2.12
C ALA A 410 23.74 -5.80 2.94
N PRO A 411 24.14 -5.66 4.22
CA PRO A 411 24.36 -6.80 5.09
C PRO A 411 23.06 -7.56 5.35
N PHE A 412 23.10 -8.87 5.14
CA PHE A 412 21.99 -9.76 5.47
C PHE A 412 22.48 -11.22 5.65
N PRO A 413 21.94 -12.02 6.58
CA PRO A 413 22.46 -13.36 6.86
C PRO A 413 22.42 -14.38 5.70
N TRP A 414 21.59 -14.16 4.67
CA TRP A 414 21.57 -14.99 3.46
C TRP A 414 22.39 -14.43 2.30
N ASN A 415 23.02 -13.27 2.51
CA ASN A 415 23.89 -12.65 1.52
C ASN A 415 25.32 -13.18 1.71
N GLN A 416 25.89 -13.76 0.66
CA GLN A 416 27.28 -14.21 0.63
C GLN A 416 28.09 -13.32 -0.32
N LEU A 417 29.16 -12.74 0.21
CA LEU A 417 30.21 -12.12 -0.59
C LEU A 417 31.26 -13.18 -0.94
N LEU A 418 31.72 -13.18 -2.18
CA LEU A 418 32.75 -14.07 -2.69
C LEU A 418 33.98 -13.27 -3.08
N ILE A 419 35.17 -13.74 -2.71
CA ILE A 419 36.46 -13.22 -3.18
C ILE A 419 37.13 -14.34 -3.97
N ASN A 420 37.42 -14.06 -5.24
CA ASN A 420 38.03 -15.04 -6.16
C ASN A 420 37.26 -16.37 -6.20
N GLY A 421 35.92 -16.29 -6.11
CA GLY A 421 35.01 -17.45 -6.11
C GLY A 421 34.78 -18.11 -4.75
N ASN A 422 35.53 -17.75 -3.71
CA ASN A 422 35.40 -18.34 -2.38
C ASN A 422 34.53 -17.48 -1.44
N PRO A 423 33.63 -18.07 -0.64
CA PRO A 423 32.81 -17.32 0.31
C PRO A 423 33.65 -16.72 1.44
N VAL A 424 33.40 -15.45 1.71
CA VAL A 424 34.02 -14.71 2.81
C VAL A 424 33.32 -15.06 4.13
N ASN A 425 34.10 -15.28 5.18
CA ASN A 425 33.55 -15.51 6.50
C ASN A 425 32.85 -14.22 6.99
N PRO A 426 31.60 -14.26 7.49
CA PRO A 426 30.93 -13.08 8.04
C PRO A 426 31.73 -12.33 9.12
N LYS A 427 32.64 -13.00 9.83
CA LYS A 427 33.53 -12.37 10.82
C LYS A 427 34.61 -11.47 10.21
N GLU A 428 34.90 -11.63 8.92
CA GLU A 428 35.85 -10.81 8.14
C GLU A 428 35.14 -9.68 7.39
N LEU A 429 33.80 -9.65 7.45
CA LEU A 429 32.97 -8.62 6.88
C LEU A 429 32.62 -7.56 7.92
N TYR A 430 32.43 -6.34 7.43
CA TYR A 430 32.12 -5.17 8.22
C TYR A 430 30.81 -4.52 7.75
N ALA A 431 30.05 -3.92 8.66
CA ALA A 431 28.98 -2.99 8.35
C ALA A 431 29.58 -1.59 8.18
N ALA A 432 29.78 -1.19 6.93
CA ALA A 432 30.32 0.11 6.57
C ALA A 432 29.17 1.11 6.30
N PRO A 433 29.25 2.36 6.80
CA PRO A 433 28.31 3.40 6.47
C PRO A 433 28.42 3.74 4.98
N TYR A 434 27.29 3.82 4.29
CA TYR A 434 27.22 4.24 2.89
C TYR A 434 26.67 5.66 2.81
N ASP A 435 27.58 6.60 2.61
CA ASP A 435 27.37 8.04 2.84
C ASP A 435 26.80 8.78 1.62
N ASN A 436 25.83 8.17 0.92
CA ASN A 436 25.12 8.86 -0.18
C ASN A 436 23.97 9.76 0.32
N TYR A 437 23.67 9.77 1.63
CA TYR A 437 22.51 10.47 2.17
C TYR A 437 22.85 11.17 3.49
N ALA A 438 23.02 12.49 3.44
CA ALA A 438 23.46 13.39 4.52
C ALA A 438 22.59 13.43 5.81
N THR A 439 21.67 12.48 6.01
CA THR A 439 20.75 12.46 7.17
C THR A 439 20.51 11.05 7.72
N TYR A 440 20.83 9.99 6.97
CA TYR A 440 20.63 8.60 7.41
C TYR A 440 21.73 7.69 6.86
N THR A 441 22.47 7.06 7.77
CA THR A 441 23.53 6.13 7.42
C THR A 441 22.94 4.75 7.12
N ALA A 442 22.84 4.41 5.83
CA ALA A 442 22.64 3.02 5.42
C ALA A 442 23.94 2.24 5.65
N PHE A 443 23.85 0.92 5.87
CA PHE A 443 25.02 0.05 5.98
C PHE A 443 25.14 -0.87 4.79
N VAL A 444 26.37 -1.07 4.33
CA VAL A 444 26.78 -1.96 3.25
C VAL A 444 27.91 -2.87 3.73
N TYR A 445 28.20 -3.95 3.00
CA TYR A 445 29.37 -4.77 3.30
C TYR A 445 30.66 -4.02 3.02
N GLY A 446 31.53 -3.99 4.02
CA GLY A 446 32.94 -3.62 3.91
C GLY A 446 33.86 -4.81 4.18
N LEU A 447 35.07 -4.76 3.65
CA LEU A 447 36.10 -5.77 3.87
C LEU A 447 37.49 -5.16 3.76
N GLN A 448 38.43 -5.64 4.58
CA GLN A 448 39.83 -5.25 4.46
C GLN A 448 40.53 -6.18 3.46
N LEU A 449 41.12 -5.62 2.41
CA LEU A 449 41.86 -6.37 1.40
C LEU A 449 43.33 -5.89 1.32
N PRO A 450 44.31 -6.80 1.17
CA PRO A 450 45.67 -6.41 0.83
C PRO A 450 45.77 -5.88 -0.60
N ALA A 451 46.91 -5.28 -0.96
CA ALA A 451 47.19 -4.93 -2.35
C ALA A 451 47.11 -6.17 -3.26
N GLY A 452 46.55 -6.03 -4.46
CA GLY A 452 46.36 -7.13 -5.39
C GLY A 452 45.16 -6.96 -6.31
N GLU A 453 44.91 -7.98 -7.12
CA GLU A 453 43.75 -8.09 -8.00
C GLU A 453 42.77 -9.12 -7.45
N TYR A 454 41.49 -8.75 -7.37
CA TYR A 454 40.42 -9.56 -6.80
C TYR A 454 39.21 -9.55 -7.71
N THR A 455 38.54 -10.69 -7.79
CA THR A 455 37.18 -10.78 -8.32
C THR A 455 36.21 -10.85 -7.15
N LEU A 456 35.41 -9.80 -6.96
CA LEU A 456 34.32 -9.77 -5.98
C LEU A 456 33.03 -10.23 -6.66
N ALA A 457 32.29 -11.12 -6.01
CA ALA A 457 30.97 -11.54 -6.49
C ALA A 457 29.99 -11.68 -5.33
N TYR A 458 28.69 -11.67 -5.65
CA TYR A 458 27.61 -11.73 -4.68
C TYR A 458 26.68 -12.90 -4.98
N ARG A 459 26.20 -13.58 -3.94
CA ARG A 459 25.14 -14.58 -4.03
C ARG A 459 24.13 -14.41 -2.91
N PHE A 460 22.87 -14.60 -3.24
CA PHE A 460 21.79 -14.74 -2.27
C PHE A 460 21.48 -16.23 -2.08
N GLU A 461 21.84 -16.77 -0.92
CA GLU A 461 21.71 -18.19 -0.60
C GLU A 461 20.88 -18.37 0.69
N PRO A 462 19.54 -18.41 0.58
CA PRO A 462 18.67 -18.71 1.71
C PRO A 462 18.81 -20.19 2.11
N ASN A 463 18.50 -20.49 3.37
CA ASN A 463 18.59 -21.86 3.87
C ASN A 463 17.58 -22.81 3.21
N SER A 464 17.82 -24.11 3.32
CA SER A 464 16.99 -25.16 2.71
C SER A 464 15.52 -25.12 3.13
N LYS A 465 15.22 -24.68 4.37
CA LYS A 465 13.85 -24.52 4.87
C LYS A 465 13.10 -23.43 4.10
N TRP A 466 13.73 -22.27 3.89
CA TRP A 466 13.13 -21.20 3.10
C TRP A 466 12.91 -21.64 1.65
N VAL A 467 13.90 -22.31 1.04
CA VAL A 467 13.79 -22.83 -0.34
C VAL A 467 12.62 -23.82 -0.48
N PHE A 468 12.47 -24.74 0.48
CA PHE A 468 11.35 -25.67 0.51
C PHE A 468 9.99 -24.94 0.61
N LEU A 469 9.87 -24.00 1.55
CA LEU A 469 8.65 -23.21 1.72
C LEU A 469 8.34 -22.37 0.46
N GLN A 470 9.37 -21.85 -0.21
CA GLN A 470 9.23 -21.12 -1.47
C GLN A 470 8.64 -22.02 -2.57
N GLY A 471 9.08 -23.27 -2.65
CA GLY A 471 8.48 -24.26 -3.54
C GLY A 471 7.01 -24.53 -3.22
N VAL A 472 6.67 -24.74 -1.94
CA VAL A 472 5.26 -24.92 -1.50
C VAL A 472 4.41 -23.69 -1.83
N SER A 473 4.93 -22.50 -1.58
CA SER A 473 4.26 -21.23 -1.86
C SER A 473 3.87 -21.11 -3.33
N TRP A 474 4.82 -21.32 -4.25
CA TRP A 474 4.56 -21.26 -5.68
C TRP A 474 3.55 -22.31 -6.15
N LEU A 475 3.68 -23.56 -5.69
CA LEU A 475 2.75 -24.62 -6.06
C LEU A 475 1.31 -24.28 -5.64
N VAL A 476 1.11 -23.83 -4.40
CA VAL A 476 -0.20 -23.44 -3.89
C VAL A 476 -0.74 -22.22 -4.62
N LEU A 477 0.10 -21.21 -4.87
CA LEU A 477 -0.29 -20.00 -5.59
C LEU A 477 -0.73 -20.31 -7.02
N LEU A 478 0.03 -21.14 -7.75
CA LEU A 478 -0.29 -21.53 -9.13
C LEU A 478 -1.57 -22.36 -9.18
N ALA A 479 -1.75 -23.30 -8.25
CA ALA A 479 -3.00 -24.06 -8.14
C ALA A 479 -4.20 -23.15 -7.86
N TRP A 480 -4.06 -22.19 -6.94
CA TRP A 480 -5.12 -21.25 -6.60
C TRP A 480 -5.43 -20.29 -7.76
N ALA A 481 -4.41 -19.81 -8.47
CA ALA A 481 -4.57 -19.03 -9.70
C ALA A 481 -5.26 -19.83 -10.81
N GLY A 482 -4.93 -21.13 -10.94
CA GLY A 482 -5.63 -22.04 -11.85
C GLY A 482 -7.11 -22.19 -11.53
N VAL A 483 -7.46 -22.32 -10.23
CA VAL A 483 -8.86 -22.30 -9.77
C VAL A 483 -9.53 -20.97 -10.11
N TYR A 484 -8.87 -19.84 -9.88
CA TYR A 484 -9.39 -18.52 -10.25
C TYR A 484 -9.71 -18.44 -11.75
N LEU A 485 -8.76 -18.80 -12.62
CA LEU A 485 -8.96 -18.79 -14.07
C LEU A 485 -10.11 -19.70 -14.49
N TRP A 486 -10.22 -20.89 -13.90
CA TRP A 486 -11.32 -21.81 -14.16
C TRP A 486 -12.68 -21.20 -13.77
N VAL A 487 -12.78 -20.55 -12.61
CA VAL A 487 -14.03 -19.90 -12.17
C VAL A 487 -14.39 -18.73 -13.09
N VAL A 488 -13.42 -17.92 -13.51
CA VAL A 488 -13.63 -16.82 -14.47
C VAL A 488 -14.18 -17.35 -15.79
N VAL A 489 -13.52 -18.35 -16.39
CA VAL A 489 -13.95 -18.95 -17.67
C VAL A 489 -15.36 -19.54 -17.56
N ARG A 490 -15.66 -20.24 -16.46
CA ARG A 490 -17.01 -20.78 -16.22
C ARG A 490 -18.06 -19.67 -16.13
N LYS A 491 -17.76 -18.57 -15.45
CA LYS A 491 -18.68 -17.42 -15.33
C LYS A 491 -18.94 -16.75 -16.69
N CYS A 492 -17.91 -16.64 -17.54
CA CYS A 492 -18.06 -16.10 -18.89
C CYS A 492 -18.90 -17.02 -19.81
N ARG A 493 -18.76 -18.35 -19.69
CA ARG A 493 -19.52 -19.32 -20.50
C ARG A 493 -20.99 -19.45 -20.12
N VAL A 494 -21.37 -19.19 -18.87
CA VAL A 494 -22.74 -19.38 -18.36
C VAL A 494 -23.66 -18.18 -18.67
N GLY A 495 -23.22 -17.23 -19.51
CA GLY A 495 -24.08 -16.17 -20.04
C GLY A 495 -24.27 -15.01 -19.06
N HIS A 496 -23.25 -14.15 -18.97
CA HIS A 496 -23.45 -12.82 -18.41
C HIS A 496 -24.24 -11.97 -19.43
N PRO A 497 -25.29 -11.24 -19.04
CA PRO A 497 -26.13 -10.44 -19.96
C PRO A 497 -25.39 -9.34 -20.74
N LEU A 498 -24.11 -9.10 -20.45
CA LEU A 498 -23.23 -8.22 -21.20
C LEU A 498 -22.74 -8.80 -22.53
N PHE A 499 -22.88 -10.12 -22.73
CA PHE A 499 -22.48 -10.83 -23.97
C PHE A 499 -23.64 -11.57 -24.64
N ALA A 500 -24.86 -11.44 -24.12
CA ALA A 500 -26.05 -11.91 -24.82
C ALA A 500 -26.35 -10.91 -25.95
N ALA A 501 -26.44 -11.40 -27.19
CA ALA A 501 -26.91 -10.59 -28.31
C ALA A 501 -28.24 -9.91 -27.93
N PRO A 502 -28.44 -8.62 -28.27
CA PRO A 502 -29.70 -7.95 -27.97
C PRO A 502 -30.84 -8.75 -28.59
N PRO A 503 -31.99 -8.90 -27.90
CA PRO A 503 -33.12 -9.61 -28.46
C PRO A 503 -33.53 -8.95 -29.78
N PRO A 504 -33.89 -9.73 -30.81
CA PRO A 504 -34.32 -9.17 -32.08
C PRO A 504 -35.51 -8.25 -31.81
N ARG A 505 -35.41 -6.99 -32.26
CA ARG A 505 -36.53 -6.05 -32.24
C ARG A 505 -37.65 -6.67 -33.05
N LEU A 506 -38.68 -7.17 -32.38
CA LEU A 506 -39.93 -7.52 -33.04
C LEU A 506 -40.45 -6.24 -33.70
N GLY A 507 -40.47 -6.26 -35.04
CA GLY A 507 -41.02 -5.19 -35.84
C GLY A 507 -42.46 -4.95 -35.43
N ARG A 508 -42.84 -3.67 -35.37
CA ARG A 508 -44.23 -3.25 -35.30
C ARG A 508 -44.95 -3.78 -36.54
N GLY A 509 -45.89 -4.68 -36.34
CA GLY A 509 -47.01 -4.96 -37.24
C GLY A 509 -48.26 -4.31 -36.67
#